data_AF-W6TAR3-F1
#
_entry.id   AF-W6TAR3-F1
#
_cell.length_a   1.000
_cell.length_b   1.000
_cell.length_c   1.000
_cell.angle_alpha   90.00
_cell.angle_beta   90.00
_cell.angle_gamma   90.00
#
_symmetry.space_group_name_H-M   'P 1'
#
loop_
_entity.id
_entity.type
_entity.pdbx_description
1 polymer ?
#
loop_
_entity_poly.entity_id
_entity_poly.type
_entity_poly.pdbx_seq_one_letter_code
_entity_poly.pdbx_strand_id
1 'polypeptide(L)' 'MAVSPAQRRAIEKYDANNPEKTRHRKGKSAAKSFIRNRATLEDLAEIKALIATKEAELNDAQD' A
#
# COMPACT_ATOMS: atom_id res chain seq x y z
N MET A 1 3.21 -10.88 19.35
CA MET A 1 4.63 -11.29 19.55
C MET A 1 5.53 -10.18 19.03
N ALA A 2 6.57 -9.81 19.78
CA ALA A 2 7.57 -8.85 19.32
C ALA A 2 8.57 -9.55 18.38
N VAL A 3 8.96 -8.87 17.30
CA VAL A 3 9.93 -9.38 16.31
C VAL A 3 11.33 -9.36 16.93
N SER A 4 12.03 -10.50 16.91
CA SER A 4 13.38 -10.62 17.48
C SER A 4 14.37 -9.71 16.74
N PRO A 5 15.49 -9.29 17.35
CA PRO A 5 16.50 -8.48 16.67
C PRO A 5 17.03 -9.13 15.39
N ALA A 6 17.20 -10.45 15.39
CA ALA A 6 17.64 -11.22 14.22
C ALA A 6 16.59 -11.18 13.09
N GLN A 7 15.33 -11.38 13.43
CA GLN A 7 14.22 -11.29 12.46
C GLN A 7 14.11 -9.87 11.88
N ARG A 8 14.33 -8.84 12.70
CA ARG A 8 14.31 -7.44 12.26
C ARG A 8 15.38 -7.16 11.22
N ARG A 9 16.63 -7.59 11.48
CA ARG A 9 17.75 -7.48 10.52
C ARG A 9 17.47 -8.24 9.22
N ALA A 10 16.84 -9.41 9.31
CA ALA A 10 16.46 -10.18 8.13
C ALA A 10 15.39 -9.46 7.27
N ILE A 11 14.38 -8.87 7.92
CA ILE A 11 13.35 -8.06 7.25
C ILE A 11 13.99 -6.82 6.62
N GLU A 12 14.85 -6.11 7.34
CA GLU A 12 15.56 -4.92 6.83
C GLU A 12 16.41 -5.26 5.60
N LYS A 13 17.15 -6.38 5.64
CA LYS A 13 17.93 -6.85 4.50
C LYS A 13 17.04 -7.21 3.30
N TYR A 14 15.92 -7.89 3.53
CA TYR A 14 14.97 -8.21 2.48
C TYR A 14 14.36 -6.95 1.87
N ASP A 15 13.94 -6.00 2.71
CA ASP A 15 13.34 -4.74 2.29
C ASP A 15 14.34 -3.90 1.47
N ALA A 16 15.61 -3.85 1.89
CA ALA A 16 16.68 -3.16 1.17
C ALA A 16 16.94 -3.78 -0.22
N ASN A 17 16.88 -5.10 -0.32
CA ASN A 17 17.10 -5.82 -1.59
C ASN A 17 15.86 -5.83 -2.51
N ASN A 18 14.67 -5.45 -2.01
CA ASN A 18 13.41 -5.49 -2.76
C ASN A 18 12.66 -4.15 -2.61
N PRO A 19 13.23 -3.02 -3.07
CA PRO A 19 12.69 -1.70 -2.79
C PRO A 19 11.27 -1.50 -3.37
N GLU A 20 11.01 -1.97 -4.59
CA GLU A 20 9.71 -1.81 -5.25
C GLU A 20 8.61 -2.62 -4.58
N LYS A 21 8.88 -3.91 -4.31
CA LYS A 21 7.93 -4.79 -3.59
C LYS A 21 7.64 -4.25 -2.19
N THR A 22 8.67 -3.72 -1.53
CA THR A 22 8.55 -3.10 -0.21
C THR A 22 7.68 -1.85 -0.27
N ARG A 23 7.91 -0.97 -1.24
CA ARG A 23 7.12 0.26 -1.45
C ARG A 23 5.66 -0.09 -1.70
N HIS A 24 5.38 -1.04 -2.58
CA HIS A 24 4.03 -1.53 -2.85
C HIS A 24 3.36 -2.09 -1.58
N ARG A 25 4.04 -2.97 -0.83
CA ARG A 25 3.52 -3.56 0.41
C ARG A 25 3.22 -2.49 1.47
N LYS A 26 4.16 -1.57 1.70
CA LYS A 26 4.02 -0.49 2.69
C LYS A 26 2.88 0.45 2.31
N GLY A 27 2.81 0.88 1.04
CA GLY A 27 1.73 1.71 0.52
C GLY A 27 0.36 1.05 0.69
N LYS A 28 0.22 -0.22 0.30
CA LYS A 28 -1.02 -0.99 0.47
C LYS A 28 -1.45 -1.10 1.93
N SER A 29 -0.51 -1.33 2.84
CA SER A 29 -0.80 -1.41 4.28
C SER A 29 -1.27 -0.07 4.85
N ALA A 30 -0.56 1.02 4.50
CA ALA A 30 -0.91 2.37 4.92
C ALA A 30 -2.30 2.77 4.44
N ALA A 31 -2.60 2.59 3.15
CA ALA A 31 -3.90 2.91 2.56
C ALA A 31 -5.04 2.15 3.27
N LYS A 32 -4.88 0.85 3.51
CA LYS A 32 -5.86 0.05 4.25
C LYS A 32 -6.10 0.58 5.66
N SER A 33 -5.03 0.93 6.37
CA SER A 33 -5.16 1.47 7.73
C SER A 33 -5.83 2.84 7.75
N PHE A 34 -5.54 3.69 6.76
CA PHE A 34 -6.16 4.99 6.65
C PHE A 34 -7.67 4.86 6.42
N ILE A 35 -8.07 4.10 5.40
CA ILE A 35 -9.48 3.86 5.05
C ILE A 35 -10.28 3.29 6.23
N ARG A 36 -9.70 2.34 6.98
CA ARG A 36 -10.42 1.67 8.08
C ARG A 36 -10.56 2.51 9.34
N ASN A 37 -9.55 3.30 9.66
CA ASN A 37 -9.41 3.86 11.02
C ASN A 37 -9.41 5.39 11.06
N ARG A 38 -9.23 6.07 9.93
CA ARG A 38 -8.96 7.52 9.89
C ARG A 38 -9.75 8.29 8.85
N ALA A 39 -10.17 7.64 7.76
CA ALA A 39 -10.82 8.31 6.65
C ALA A 39 -12.19 8.87 7.04
N THR A 40 -12.45 10.10 6.61
CA THR A 40 -13.76 10.77 6.64
C THR A 40 -14.59 10.40 5.41
N LEU A 41 -15.86 10.83 5.37
CA LEU A 41 -16.70 10.60 4.19
C LEU A 41 -16.15 11.27 2.93
N GLU A 42 -15.58 12.47 3.07
CA GLU A 42 -14.95 13.19 1.96
C GLU A 42 -13.71 12.45 1.46
N ASP A 43 -12.84 11.99 2.37
CA ASP A 43 -11.66 11.19 2.02
C ASP A 43 -12.06 9.92 1.24
N LEU A 44 -13.13 9.25 1.66
CA LEU A 44 -13.62 8.05 0.99
C LEU A 44 -14.16 8.36 -0.42
N ALA A 45 -14.78 9.52 -0.62
CA ALA A 45 -15.24 9.95 -1.93
C ALA A 45 -14.06 10.22 -2.88
N GLU A 46 -13.04 10.93 -2.40
CA GLU A 46 -11.82 11.20 -3.17
C GLU A 46 -11.10 9.89 -3.52
N ILE A 47 -10.91 8.99 -2.55
CA ILE A 47 -10.26 7.69 -2.78
C ILE A 47 -11.01 6.86 -3.82
N LYS A 48 -12.35 6.88 -3.82
CA LYS A 48 -13.15 6.18 -4.85
C LYS A 48 -12.92 6.76 -6.24
N ALA A 49 -12.84 8.08 -6.38
CA ALA A 49 -12.54 8.72 -7.65
C ALA A 49 -11.14 8.31 -8.16
N LEU A 50 -10.14 8.32 -7.26
CA LEU A 50 -8.78 7.88 -7.60
C LEU A 50 -8.73 6.40 -8.04
N ILE A 51 -9.51 5.52 -7.40
CA ILE A 51 -9.62 4.11 -7.81
C ILE A 51 -10.21 4.01 -9.22
N ALA A 52 -11.32 4.70 -9.48
CA ALA A 52 -11.99 4.66 -10.78
C ALA A 52 -11.07 5.12 -11.92
N THR A 53 -10.34 6.23 -11.74
CA THR A 53 -9.34 6.68 -12.71
C THR A 53 -8.26 5.63 -12.93
N LYS A 54 -7.76 5.01 -11.84
CA LYS A 54 -6.69 4.02 -11.97
C LYS A 54 -7.13 2.73 -12.65
N GLU A 55 -8.36 2.29 -12.40
CA GLU A 55 -8.96 1.13 -13.07
C GLU A 55 -9.14 1.39 -14.57
N ALA A 56 -9.59 2.59 -14.95
CA ALA A 56 -9.69 2.98 -16.36
C ALA A 56 -8.32 2.93 -17.06
N GLU A 57 -7.29 3.55 -16.47
CA GLU A 57 -5.93 3.50 -17.01
C GLU A 57 -5.40 2.06 -17.21
N LEU A 58 -5.76 1.14 -16.31
CA LEU A 58 -5.29 -0.24 -16.37
C LEU A 58 -6.08 -1.07 -17.39
N ASN A 59 -7.38 -0.82 -17.55
CA ASN A 59 -8.20 -1.49 -18.56
C ASN A 59 -7.85 -0.99 -19.96
N ASP A 60 -7.69 0.33 -20.15
CA ASP A 60 -7.29 0.93 -21.44
C ASP A 60 -5.88 0.49 -21.87
N ALA A 61 -5.02 0.10 -20.94
CA ALA A 61 -3.69 -0.44 -21.23
C ALA A 61 -3.69 -1.95 -21.55
N GLN A 62 -4.83 -2.63 -21.41
CA GLN A 62 -5.00 -4.05 -21.68
C GLN A 62 -5.73 -4.34 -23.01
N ASP A 63 -6.33 -3.33 -23.63
CA ASP A 63 -6.96 -3.35 -24.96
C ASP A 63 -6.01 -2.83 -26.07
#